data_AF-A0A8J8SCW5-F1
#
_entry.id   AF-A0A8J8SCW5-F1
#
_cell.length_a   1.000
_cell.length_b   1.000
_cell.length_c   1.000
_cell.angle_alpha   90.00
_cell.angle_beta   90.00
_cell.angle_gamma   90.00
#
_symmetry.space_group_name_H-M   'P 1'
#
loop_
_entity.id
_entity.type
_entity.pdbx_description
1 polymer ?
#
loop_
_entity_poly.entity_id
_entity_poly.type
_entity_poly.pdbx_seq_one_letter_code
_entity_poly.pdbx_strand_id
1 'polypeptide(L)'
;MKDTSKIVLDIISNIVLKKKRKLVKPEAKLREDLGLDSIKMIAISAMLIESGIDVNSTDNNVDLSRIETIQDVIDIADEIVNKGK
;
A
#
# COMPACT_ATOMS: atom_id res chain seq x y z
N MET A 1 -16.06 7.15 6.85
CA MET A 1 -15.20 6.56 5.79
C MET A 1 -13.92 6.10 6.47
N LYS A 2 -13.45 4.87 6.20
CA LYS A 2 -12.07 4.51 6.55
C LYS A 2 -11.15 5.47 5.78
N ASP A 3 -10.19 6.08 6.47
CA ASP A 3 -9.16 6.89 5.81
C ASP A 3 -8.11 5.93 5.24
N THR A 4 -8.32 5.49 4.00
CA THR A 4 -7.46 4.52 3.31
C THR A 4 -6.03 5.00 3.26
N SER A 5 -5.81 6.28 2.96
CA SER A 5 -4.48 6.90 2.97
C SER A 5 -3.79 6.71 4.32
N LYS A 6 -4.49 6.98 5.42
CA LYS A 6 -3.93 6.77 6.76
C LYS A 6 -3.57 5.31 7.02
N ILE A 7 -4.44 4.37 6.65
CA ILE A 7 -4.19 2.93 6.82
C ILE A 7 -2.93 2.52 6.06
N VAL A 8 -2.82 2.91 4.78
CA VAL A 8 -1.66 2.57 3.94
C VAL A 8 -0.37 3.16 4.50
N LEU A 9 -0.39 4.44 4.92
CA LEU A 9 0.77 5.10 5.51
C LEU A 9 1.21 4.43 6.81
N ASP A 10 0.26 4.04 7.67
CA ASP A 10 0.53 3.36 8.94
C ASP A 10 1.16 1.96 8.69
N ILE A 11 0.61 1.19 7.74
CA ILE A 11 1.17 -0.12 7.34
C ILE A 11 2.60 0.04 6.84
N ILE A 12 2.83 0.95 5.89
CA ILE A 12 4.15 1.14 5.29
C ILE A 12 5.15 1.63 6.35
N SER A 13 4.75 2.55 7.23
CA SER A 13 5.60 3.04 8.34
C SER A 13 6.08 1.94 9.29
N ASN A 14 5.26 0.90 9.48
CA ASN A 14 5.59 -0.26 10.31
C ASN A 14 6.55 -1.24 9.62
N ILE A 15 6.47 -1.35 8.29
CA ILE A 15 7.31 -2.28 7.49
C ILE A 15 8.67 -1.68 7.14
N VAL A 16 8.74 -0.36 6.91
CA VAL A 16 10.01 0.29 6.54
C VAL A 16 10.99 0.35 7.71
N LEU A 17 12.28 0.42 7.37
CA LEU A 17 13.33 0.65 8.36
C LEU A 17 13.08 1.94 9.15
N LYS A 18 13.29 1.93 10.46
CA LYS A 18 13.10 3.08 11.35
C LYS A 18 13.73 4.38 10.82
N LYS A 19 14.94 4.31 10.25
CA LYS A 19 15.65 5.47 9.66
C LYS A 19 14.98 6.07 8.43
N LYS A 20 14.11 5.32 7.75
CA LYS A 20 13.38 5.71 6.55
C LYS A 20 11.94 6.16 6.81
N ARG A 21 11.42 6.05 8.04
CA ARG A 21 10.04 6.45 8.39
C ARG A 21 9.72 7.92 8.06
N LYS A 22 10.71 8.81 8.15
CA LYS A 22 10.58 10.23 7.76
C LYS A 22 10.30 10.45 6.27
N LEU A 23 10.56 9.43 5.45
CA LEU A 23 10.33 9.43 4.00
C LEU A 23 8.96 8.85 3.65
N VAL A 24 8.19 8.32 4.62
CA VAL A 24 6.88 7.72 4.36
C VAL A 24 5.88 8.83 4.07
N LYS A 25 5.71 9.10 2.78
CA LYS A 25 4.82 10.11 2.20
C LYS A 25 4.31 9.61 0.85
N PRO A 26 3.16 10.10 0.36
CA PRO A 26 2.56 9.61 -0.89
C PRO A 26 3.53 9.58 -2.08
N GLU A 27 4.36 10.60 -2.23
CA GLU A 27 5.33 10.74 -3.33
C GLU A 27 6.54 9.81 -3.26
N ALA A 28 6.74 9.11 -2.13
CA ALA A 28 7.93 8.31 -1.91
C ALA A 28 7.91 7.03 -2.76
N LYS A 29 9.01 6.76 -3.45
CA LYS A 29 9.19 5.55 -4.24
C LYS A 29 9.44 4.35 -3.33
N LEU A 30 8.62 3.31 -3.48
CA LEU A 30 8.65 2.13 -2.62
C LEU A 30 10.02 1.46 -2.63
N ARG A 31 10.60 1.29 -3.82
CA ARG A 31 11.90 0.62 -3.96
C ARG A 31 13.08 1.57 -3.71
N GLU A 32 13.12 2.70 -4.40
CA GLU A 32 14.26 3.62 -4.39
C GLU A 32 14.40 4.34 -3.05
N ASP A 33 13.30 4.92 -2.53
CA ASP A 33 13.34 5.70 -1.30
C ASP A 33 13.19 4.80 -0.07
N LEU A 34 12.22 3.88 -0.09
CA LEU A 34 11.83 3.11 1.09
C LEU A 34 12.56 1.76 1.22
N GLY A 35 13.13 1.23 0.13
CA GLY A 35 13.80 -0.09 0.13
C GLY A 35 12.83 -1.25 0.34
N LEU A 36 11.59 -1.08 -0.14
CA LEU A 36 10.58 -2.13 -0.20
C LEU A 36 10.88 -2.99 -1.43
N ASP A 37 11.09 -4.28 -1.16
CA ASP A 37 11.30 -5.32 -2.16
C ASP A 37 10.00 -6.13 -2.32
N SER A 38 10.00 -7.11 -3.21
CA SER A 38 8.83 -7.97 -3.46
C SER A 38 8.34 -8.71 -2.21
N ILE A 39 9.22 -9.05 -1.26
CA ILE A 39 8.82 -9.71 0.00
C ILE A 39 8.05 -8.74 0.88
N LYS A 40 8.52 -7.49 0.98
CA LYS A 40 7.81 -6.45 1.74
C LYS A 40 6.49 -6.07 1.08
N MET A 41 6.37 -6.15 -0.25
CA MET A 41 5.09 -5.97 -0.94
C MET A 41 4.06 -7.03 -0.55
N ILE A 42 4.48 -8.29 -0.44
CA ILE A 42 3.60 -9.38 0.06
C ILE A 42 3.12 -9.07 1.48
N ALA A 43 4.01 -8.58 2.36
CA ALA A 43 3.64 -8.18 3.72
C ALA A 43 2.65 -7.01 3.75
N ILE A 44 2.85 -5.99 2.89
CA ILE A 44 1.90 -4.88 2.74
C ILE A 44 0.53 -5.41 2.32
N SER A 45 0.47 -6.28 1.30
CA SER A 45 -0.78 -6.87 0.84
C SER A 45 -1.51 -7.65 1.94
N ALA A 46 -0.78 -8.45 2.73
CA ALA A 46 -1.36 -9.18 3.87
C ALA A 46 -1.95 -8.23 4.92
N MET A 47 -1.25 -7.16 5.29
CA MET A 47 -1.73 -6.18 6.27
C MET A 47 -2.91 -5.35 5.75
N LEU A 48 -2.99 -5.09 4.44
CA LEU A 48 -4.15 -4.45 3.82
C LEU A 48 -5.39 -5.32 3.95
N ILE A 49 -5.26 -6.63 3.68
CA ILE A 49 -6.35 -7.60 3.85
C ILE A 49 -6.81 -7.68 5.30
N GLU A 50 -5.88 -7.75 6.26
CA GLU A 50 -6.17 -7.71 7.69
C GLU A 50 -6.89 -6.40 8.11
N SER A 51 -6.58 -5.29 7.43
CA SER A 51 -7.25 -4.00 7.62
C SER A 51 -8.63 -3.92 6.95
N GLY A 52 -9.06 -4.99 6.27
CA GLY A 52 -10.32 -5.11 5.55
C GLY A 52 -10.30 -4.50 4.15
N ILE A 53 -9.13 -4.40 3.53
CA ILE A 53 -8.93 -3.98 2.12
C ILE A 53 -8.47 -5.22 1.36
N ASP A 54 -9.40 -5.91 0.70
CA ASP A 54 -9.12 -7.16 0.01
C ASP A 54 -8.51 -6.92 -1.38
N VAL A 55 -7.18 -6.75 -1.40
CA VAL A 55 -6.39 -6.57 -2.62
C VAL A 55 -6.28 -7.83 -3.49
N ASN A 56 -6.69 -9.00 -2.98
CA ASN A 56 -6.68 -10.26 -3.71
C ASN A 56 -8.04 -10.59 -4.35
N SER A 57 -9.06 -9.75 -4.13
CA SER A 57 -10.38 -9.99 -4.70
C SER A 57 -10.32 -10.01 -6.24
N THR A 58 -10.78 -11.12 -6.81
CA THR A 58 -10.60 -11.55 -8.20
C THR A 58 -11.24 -10.66 -9.27
N ASP A 59 -12.04 -9.66 -8.87
CA ASP A 59 -12.65 -8.68 -9.77
C ASP A 59 -11.72 -7.50 -10.11
N ASN A 60 -10.56 -7.43 -9.47
CA ASN A 60 -9.64 -6.31 -9.63
C ASN A 60 -8.59 -6.62 -10.69
N ASN A 61 -8.77 -6.08 -11.90
CA ASN A 61 -7.70 -5.93 -12.91
C ASN A 61 -6.64 -4.91 -12.44
N VAL A 62 -6.16 -5.04 -11.21
CA VAL A 62 -5.14 -4.17 -10.63
C VAL A 62 -3.78 -4.66 -11.12
N ASP A 63 -3.16 -3.86 -11.96
CA ASP A 63 -1.81 -4.12 -12.43
C ASP A 63 -0.78 -3.74 -11.37
N LEU A 64 -0.45 -4.70 -10.51
CA LEU A 64 0.56 -4.55 -9.46
C LEU A 64 1.95 -4.20 -10.01
N SER A 65 2.22 -4.39 -11.31
CA SER A 65 3.49 -4.03 -11.93
C SER A 65 3.69 -2.51 -12.06
N ARG A 66 2.62 -1.73 -11.92
CA ARG A 66 2.64 -0.26 -12.02
C ARG A 66 2.83 0.44 -10.68
N ILE A 67 2.97 -0.32 -9.60
CA ILE A 67 3.12 0.22 -8.25
C ILE A 67 4.56 0.69 -8.04
N GLU A 68 4.76 2.01 -8.07
CA GLU A 68 6.08 2.63 -7.88
C GLU A 68 6.18 3.43 -6.58
N THR A 69 5.08 4.04 -6.15
CA THR A 69 4.99 5.01 -5.05
C THR A 69 3.99 4.59 -3.96
N ILE A 70 4.03 5.25 -2.81
CA ILE A 70 2.97 5.06 -1.80
C ILE A 70 1.61 5.49 -2.35
N GLN A 71 1.55 6.57 -3.12
CA GLN A 71 0.30 7.05 -3.73
C GLN A 71 -0.35 5.96 -4.60
N ASP A 72 0.42 5.21 -5.39
CA ASP A 72 -0.13 4.12 -6.20
C ASP A 72 -0.80 3.04 -5.33
N VAL A 73 -0.24 2.75 -4.15
CA VAL A 73 -0.84 1.81 -3.19
C VAL A 73 -2.13 2.38 -2.58
N ILE A 74 -2.15 3.68 -2.29
CA ILE A 74 -3.35 4.38 -1.81
C ILE A 74 -4.45 4.32 -2.86
N ASP A 75 -4.13 4.65 -4.11
CA ASP A 75 -5.08 4.70 -5.22
C ASP A 75 -5.73 3.32 -5.45
N ILE A 76 -4.92 2.26 -5.45
CA ILE A 76 -5.41 0.88 -5.56
C ILE A 76 -6.32 0.51 -4.39
N ALA A 77 -5.89 0.81 -3.16
CA ALA A 77 -6.66 0.51 -1.98
C ALA A 77 -8.00 1.27 -1.98
N ASP A 78 -8.01 2.52 -2.43
CA ASP A 78 -9.22 3.34 -2.55
C ASP A 78 -10.14 2.82 -3.65
N GLU A 79 -9.61 2.39 -4.79
CA GLU A 79 -10.41 1.75 -5.84
C GLU A 79 -11.13 0.51 -5.31
N ILE A 80 -10.43 -0.34 -4.55
CA ILE A 80 -11.02 -1.55 -3.97
C ILE A 80 -12.11 -1.21 -2.95
N VAL A 81 -11.83 -0.26 -2.04
CA VAL A 81 -12.80 0.18 -1.02
C VAL A 81 -14.04 0.82 -1.64
N ASN A 82 -13.88 1.52 -2.78
CA ASN A 82 -15.00 2.19 -3.45
C ASN A 82 -15.77 1.27 -4.42
N LYS A 83 -15.13 0.28 -5.04
CA LYS A 83 -15.83 -0.75 -5.84
C LYS A 83 -16.63 -1.73 -4.97
N GLY A 84 -16.24 -1.93 -3.71
CA GLY A 84 -16.95 -2.77 -2.75
C GLY A 84 -18.15 -2.11 -2.04
N LYS A 85 -18.55 -0.90 -2.44
CA LYS A 85 -19.76 -0.20 -1.97
C LYS A 85 -20.83 -0.21 -3.05
#